data_AF-A0A3S7E6C1-F1
#
_entry.id   AF-A0A3S7E6C1-F1
#
_cell.length_a   1.000
_cell.length_b   1.000
_cell.length_c   1.000
_cell.angle_alpha   90.00
_cell.angle_beta   90.00
_cell.angle_gamma   90.00
#
_symmetry.space_group_name_H-M   'P 1'
#
loop_
_entity.id
_entity.type
_entity.pdbx_description
1 polymer ?
#
loop_
_entity_poly.entity_id
_entity_poly.type
_entity_poly.pdbx_seq_one_letter_code
_entity_poly.pdbx_strand_id
1 'polypeptide(L)'
;EEPEYLILTLLRFSYDPKCHIRRKILDNVSLPLVLELPVKRAASPLAVVSGGWSVGVEISDTGENLAKKLKPSGADEVTCPQLVPYVLSSVVVHSGVSSESGHYYSYARNVTGSGTSGLCHQSTALSLVSPQDKLFTEE
;
A
#
# COMPACT_ATOMS: atom_id res chain seq x y z
N GLU A 1 -11.67 8.11 11.02
CA GLU A 1 -11.57 6.65 11.25
C GLU A 1 -11.00 6.01 9.99
N GLU A 2 -10.17 4.98 10.14
CA GLU A 2 -9.54 4.27 9.02
C GLU A 2 -10.45 3.10 8.56
N PRO A 3 -10.74 2.93 7.26
CA PRO A 3 -11.62 1.87 6.81
C PRO A 3 -10.94 0.50 6.94
N GLU A 4 -11.71 -0.54 7.28
CA GLU A 4 -11.23 -1.93 7.33
C GLU A 4 -10.80 -2.42 5.94
N TYR A 5 -11.55 -2.05 4.88
CA TYR A 5 -11.27 -2.43 3.50
C TYR A 5 -11.05 -1.20 2.61
N LEU A 6 -9.94 -1.21 1.88
CA LEU A 6 -9.60 -0.18 0.89
C LEU A 6 -9.84 -0.70 -0.52
N ILE A 7 -10.67 0.00 -1.30
CA ILE A 7 -10.91 -0.27 -2.72
C ILE A 7 -10.18 0.78 -3.54
N LEU A 8 -9.23 0.36 -4.37
CA LEU A 8 -8.50 1.23 -5.28
C LEU A 8 -8.90 0.95 -6.73
N THR A 9 -9.25 2.01 -7.46
CA THR A 9 -9.63 1.91 -8.87
C THR A 9 -8.54 2.54 -9.75
N LEU A 10 -7.91 1.74 -10.60
CA LEU A 10 -7.05 2.27 -11.66
C LEU A 10 -7.94 2.78 -12.80
N LEU A 11 -7.93 4.10 -13.02
CA LEU A 11 -8.67 4.75 -14.11
C LEU A 11 -7.97 4.51 -15.46
N ARG A 12 -8.11 3.29 -15.99
CA ARG A 12 -7.45 2.89 -17.24
C ARG A 12 -8.27 3.21 -18.48
N PHE A 13 -9.58 3.36 -18.38
CA PHE A 13 -10.41 3.70 -19.54
C PHE A 13 -10.52 5.20 -19.69
N SER A 14 -10.24 5.69 -20.89
CA SER A 14 -10.31 7.09 -21.25
C SER A 14 -11.09 7.27 -22.54
N TYR A 15 -11.72 8.42 -22.67
CA TYR A 15 -12.47 8.81 -23.86
C TYR A 15 -11.88 10.10 -24.42
N ASP A 16 -11.62 10.10 -25.71
CA ASP A 16 -11.23 11.29 -26.45
C ASP A 16 -12.47 11.91 -27.11
N PRO A 17 -13.00 13.03 -26.59
CA PRO A 17 -14.20 13.65 -27.14
C PRO A 17 -13.94 14.32 -28.50
N LYS A 18 -12.69 14.60 -28.89
CA LYS A 18 -12.39 15.23 -30.19
C LYS A 18 -12.51 14.20 -31.31
N CYS A 19 -11.90 13.04 -31.10
CA CYS A 19 -11.89 11.97 -32.10
C CYS A 19 -13.01 10.93 -31.90
N HIS A 20 -13.77 11.02 -30.80
CA HIS A 20 -14.82 10.07 -30.40
C HIS A 20 -14.28 8.65 -30.19
N ILE A 21 -13.08 8.53 -29.63
CA ILE A 21 -12.37 7.26 -29.45
C ILE A 21 -12.32 6.89 -27.96
N ARG A 22 -12.75 5.67 -27.64
CA ARG A 22 -12.51 5.02 -26.34
C ARG A 22 -11.21 4.24 -26.40
N ARG A 23 -10.37 4.38 -25.38
CA ARG A 23 -9.10 3.65 -25.29
C ARG A 23 -8.79 3.24 -23.87
N LYS A 24 -8.07 2.13 -23.72
CA LYS A 24 -7.45 1.74 -22.45
C LYS A 24 -6.00 2.21 -22.41
N ILE A 25 -5.63 2.85 -21.31
CA ILE A 25 -4.25 3.18 -20.95
C ILE A 25 -3.58 1.84 -20.60
N LEU A 26 -2.52 1.49 -21.34
CA LEU A 26 -1.81 0.22 -21.22
C LEU A 26 -0.51 0.31 -20.41
N ASP A 27 -0.20 1.49 -19.88
CA ASP A 27 0.97 1.72 -19.06
C ASP A 27 1.04 0.75 -17.87
N ASN A 28 2.25 0.26 -17.60
CA ASN A 28 2.50 -0.63 -16.48
C ASN A 28 2.40 0.16 -15.18
N VAL A 29 1.64 -0.38 -14.23
CA VAL A 29 1.49 0.19 -12.89
C VAL A 29 1.83 -0.91 -11.89
N SER A 30 2.86 -0.68 -11.08
CA SER A 30 3.20 -1.57 -9.96
C SER A 30 2.31 -1.26 -8.76
N LEU A 31 1.59 -2.25 -8.26
CA LEU A 31 0.86 -2.16 -6.99
C LEU A 31 1.62 -2.93 -5.91
N PRO A 32 1.97 -2.30 -4.78
CA PRO A 32 2.70 -2.97 -3.72
C PRO A 32 1.79 -3.96 -2.98
N LEU A 33 2.38 -5.02 -2.42
CA LEU A 33 1.66 -5.98 -1.57
C LEU A 33 1.19 -5.32 -0.26
N VAL A 34 1.98 -4.38 0.28
CA VAL A 34 1.66 -3.59 1.46
C VAL A 34 1.66 -2.11 1.07
N LEU A 35 0.55 -1.42 1.34
CA LEU A 35 0.37 0.00 1.08
C LEU A 35 0.18 0.73 2.40
N GLU A 36 1.16 1.56 2.76
CA GLU A 36 1.08 2.39 3.96
C GLU A 36 0.42 3.74 3.64
N LEU A 37 -0.67 4.04 4.33
CA LEU A 37 -1.40 5.29 4.16
C LEU A 37 -1.29 6.19 5.39
N PRO A 38 -1.04 7.49 5.22
CA PRO A 38 -1.04 8.43 6.33
C PRO A 38 -2.47 8.66 6.82
N VAL A 39 -2.72 8.35 8.09
CA VAL A 39 -3.97 8.63 8.78
C VAL A 39 -3.74 9.74 9.79
N LYS A 40 -4.52 10.82 9.67
CA LYS A 40 -4.57 11.87 10.68
C LYS A 40 -5.35 11.32 11.88
N ARG A 41 -4.65 11.04 12.98
CA ARG A 41 -5.32 10.90 14.27
C ARG A 41 -5.14 12.20 15.03
N ALA A 42 -6.24 12.73 15.54
CA ALA A 42 -6.16 13.73 16.59
C ALA A 42 -5.42 13.07 17.75
N ALA A 43 -4.26 13.59 18.12
CA ALA A 43 -3.57 13.13 19.31
C ALA A 43 -4.51 13.38 20.49
N SER A 44 -4.93 12.33 21.18
CA SER A 44 -5.48 12.55 22.52
C SER A 44 -4.33 13.08 23.39
N PRO A 45 -4.54 14.08 24.27
CA PRO A 45 -3.47 14.74 25.03
C PRO A 45 -2.65 13.84 25.98
N LEU A 46 -2.87 12.52 25.99
CA LEU A 46 -2.31 11.58 26.98
C LEU A 46 -1.08 10.79 26.49
N ALA A 47 -0.64 10.97 25.24
CA ALA A 47 0.48 10.22 24.67
C ALA A 47 1.88 10.85 24.91
N VAL A 48 2.04 11.73 25.90
CA VAL A 48 3.35 12.29 26.30
C VAL A 48 3.95 11.53 27.48
N VAL A 49 3.87 10.20 27.53
CA VAL A 49 4.75 9.36 28.38
C VAL A 49 4.90 7.98 27.73
N SER A 50 5.60 7.87 26.60
CA SER A 50 6.22 6.60 26.20
C SER A 50 7.28 6.84 25.12
N GLY A 51 8.34 7.55 25.49
CA GLY A 51 9.61 7.56 24.77
C GLY A 51 10.64 6.85 25.63
N GLY A 52 10.67 5.51 25.55
CA GLY A 52 11.68 4.70 26.20
C GLY A 52 13.07 5.14 25.74
N TRP A 53 13.86 5.61 26.70
CA TRP A 53 15.27 5.92 26.58
C TRP A 53 15.99 4.68 26.05
N SER A 54 16.54 4.74 24.83
CA SER A 54 17.42 3.70 24.32
C SER A 54 18.64 3.62 25.23
N VAL A 55 18.79 2.47 25.90
CA VAL A 55 19.92 2.13 26.75
C VAL A 55 21.23 2.29 25.97
N GLY A 56 22.21 2.84 26.69
CA GLY A 56 23.46 3.38 26.18
C GLY A 56 24.33 2.42 25.38
N VAL A 57 24.86 2.96 24.28
CA VAL A 57 26.21 2.61 23.82
C VAL A 57 27.09 3.78 24.21
N GLU A 58 27.94 3.53 25.19
CA GLU A 58 29.05 4.38 25.65
C GLU A 58 29.95 4.75 24.46
N ILE A 59 30.00 6.04 24.13
CA ILE A 59 31.12 6.63 23.41
C ILE A 59 31.43 7.96 24.08
N SER A 60 32.35 7.94 25.04
CA SER A 60 33.12 9.15 25.41
C SER A 60 33.92 9.59 24.17
N ASP A 61 34.05 10.87 23.79
CA ASP A 61 34.53 12.00 24.59
C ASP A 61 34.36 13.36 23.84
N THR A 62 34.33 14.45 24.62
CA THR A 62 34.77 15.84 24.33
C THR A 62 33.95 16.75 23.38
N GLY A 63 33.39 17.82 23.94
CA GLY A 63 33.02 19.04 23.19
C GLY A 63 31.98 19.94 23.86
N GLU A 64 32.41 20.76 24.82
CA GLU A 64 31.62 21.85 25.41
C GLU A 64 31.10 22.85 24.36
N ASN A 65 29.80 23.18 24.37
CA ASN A 65 29.31 24.40 23.73
C ASN A 65 28.05 24.96 24.43
N LEU A 66 28.25 26.03 25.19
CA LEU A 66 27.25 26.81 25.90
C LEU A 66 26.56 27.79 24.94
N ALA A 67 25.64 27.32 24.09
CA ALA A 67 24.71 28.18 23.36
C ALA A 67 23.38 28.29 24.13
N LYS A 68 23.35 29.28 25.01
CA LYS A 68 22.19 29.73 25.79
C LYS A 68 21.22 30.46 24.85
N LYS A 69 19.93 30.10 24.98
CA LYS A 69 18.78 31.01 24.89
C LYS A 69 18.24 31.33 23.48
N LEU A 70 17.37 30.46 22.96
CA LEU A 70 16.17 30.87 22.20
C LEU A 70 15.00 29.89 22.47
N LYS A 71 13.88 30.41 22.97
CA LYS A 71 12.50 29.89 22.91
C LYS A 71 11.57 31.12 22.90
N PRO A 72 10.28 31.06 22.51
CA PRO A 72 9.54 30.01 21.78
C PRO A 72 8.66 30.58 20.64
N SER A 73 8.35 29.84 19.57
CA SER A 73 7.21 30.12 18.66
C SER A 73 7.11 29.02 17.61
N GLY A 74 6.02 28.30 17.34
CA GLY A 74 4.74 28.17 18.03
C GLY A 74 4.38 26.69 18.06
N ALA A 75 3.55 26.30 19.02
CA ALA A 75 2.95 24.96 19.05
C ALA A 75 1.93 24.86 17.92
N ASP A 76 2.40 24.73 16.68
CA ASP A 76 1.64 23.97 15.71
C ASP A 76 1.70 22.54 16.26
N GLU A 77 0.57 21.98 16.67
CA GLU A 77 0.53 20.58 17.09
C GLU A 77 1.13 19.77 15.95
N VAL A 78 2.37 19.32 16.14
CA VAL A 78 3.08 18.43 15.22
C VAL A 78 2.31 17.12 15.25
N THR A 79 1.23 17.09 14.49
CA THR A 79 0.40 15.92 14.30
C THR A 79 1.18 15.07 13.32
N CYS A 80 2.08 14.24 13.83
CA CYS A 80 2.73 13.22 13.04
C CYS A 80 1.64 12.28 12.51
N PRO A 81 1.40 12.21 11.19
CA PRO A 81 0.43 11.26 10.65
C PRO A 81 0.92 9.85 10.96
N GLN A 82 0.05 9.03 11.55
CA GLN A 82 0.39 7.62 11.73
C GLN A 82 0.17 6.88 10.41
N LEU A 83 1.14 6.06 10.02
CA LEU A 83 1.01 5.19 8.87
C LEU A 83 0.19 3.95 9.23
N VAL A 84 -0.77 3.62 8.37
CA VAL A 84 -1.66 2.47 8.51
C VAL A 84 -1.43 1.54 7.34
N PRO A 85 -1.00 0.29 7.58
CA PRO A 85 -0.68 -0.66 6.52
C PRO A 85 -1.94 -1.37 6.00
N TYR A 86 -2.10 -1.38 4.68
CA TYR A 86 -3.11 -2.18 3.96
C TYR A 86 -2.42 -3.26 3.15
N VAL A 87 -2.84 -4.52 3.30
CA VAL A 87 -2.29 -5.62 2.50
C VAL A 87 -3.20 -5.90 1.30
N LEU A 88 -2.65 -6.09 0.11
CA LEU A 88 -3.39 -6.35 -1.14
C LEU A 88 -4.15 -7.68 -1.13
N SER A 89 -5.48 -7.65 -1.02
CA SER A 89 -6.30 -8.86 -0.88
C SER A 89 -6.69 -9.50 -2.21
N SER A 90 -7.21 -8.69 -3.11
CA SER A 90 -7.71 -9.14 -4.39
C SER A 90 -7.45 -8.09 -5.48
N VAL A 91 -7.43 -8.54 -6.73
CA VAL A 91 -7.27 -7.70 -7.92
C VAL A 91 -8.25 -8.17 -8.98
N VAL A 92 -8.91 -7.21 -9.62
CA VAL A 92 -9.68 -7.44 -10.84
C VAL A 92 -8.85 -6.93 -12.01
N VAL A 93 -8.56 -7.80 -12.97
CA VAL A 93 -7.72 -7.52 -14.13
C VAL A 93 -8.58 -7.59 -15.39
N HIS A 94 -8.44 -6.59 -16.26
CA HIS A 94 -9.06 -6.58 -17.58
C HIS A 94 -8.00 -6.85 -18.65
N SER A 95 -8.21 -7.81 -19.57
CA SER A 95 -7.23 -8.18 -20.61
C SER A 95 -7.41 -7.46 -21.96
N GLY A 96 -8.51 -6.73 -22.20
CA GLY A 96 -8.76 -6.06 -23.49
C GLY A 96 -8.10 -4.69 -23.63
N VAL A 97 -8.16 -4.12 -24.85
CA VAL A 97 -7.59 -2.80 -25.23
C VAL A 97 -8.58 -1.64 -25.12
N SER A 98 -9.87 -1.93 -24.90
CA SER A 98 -10.95 -0.97 -24.67
C SER A 98 -11.85 -1.45 -23.53
N SER A 99 -12.85 -0.67 -23.11
CA SER A 99 -13.85 -1.12 -22.13
C SER A 99 -14.90 -2.08 -22.70
N GLU A 100 -14.98 -2.14 -24.03
CA GLU A 100 -16.03 -2.82 -24.79
C GLU A 100 -15.61 -4.23 -25.26
N SER A 101 -14.36 -4.61 -25.05
CA SER A 101 -13.77 -5.87 -25.50
C SER A 101 -12.79 -6.42 -24.48
N GLY A 102 -12.60 -7.74 -24.45
CA GLY A 102 -11.68 -8.42 -23.54
C GLY A 102 -12.40 -9.23 -22.46
N HIS A 103 -11.63 -9.66 -21.46
CA HIS A 103 -12.14 -10.47 -20.36
C HIS A 103 -11.66 -9.93 -19.01
N TYR A 104 -12.52 -10.10 -18.00
CA TYR A 104 -12.20 -9.79 -16.61
C TYR A 104 -11.79 -11.06 -15.87
N TYR A 105 -10.67 -10.98 -15.15
CA TYR A 105 -10.17 -12.01 -14.27
C TYR A 105 -10.12 -11.48 -12.85
N SER A 106 -10.44 -12.34 -11.89
CA SER A 106 -10.39 -12.01 -10.47
C SER A 106 -9.37 -12.92 -9.79
N TYR A 107 -8.39 -12.29 -9.15
CA TYR A 107 -7.40 -12.98 -8.32
C TYR A 107 -7.63 -12.56 -6.87
N ALA A 108 -7.66 -13.53 -5.96
CA ALA A 108 -7.75 -13.27 -4.53
C ALA A 108 -6.75 -14.16 -3.80
N ARG A 109 -6.15 -13.62 -2.74
CA ARG A 109 -5.29 -14.42 -1.89
C ARG A 109 -6.14 -15.46 -1.12
N ASN A 110 -5.63 -16.67 -0.99
CA ASN A 110 -6.23 -17.66 -0.11
C ASN A 110 -5.69 -17.47 1.31
N VAL A 111 -6.48 -16.85 2.18
CA VAL A 111 -6.13 -16.71 3.60
C VAL A 111 -6.68 -17.92 4.33
N THR A 112 -6.07 -19.09 4.13
CA THR A 112 -6.38 -20.25 4.97
C THR A 112 -5.92 -19.90 6.38
N GLY A 113 -6.88 -19.55 7.24
CA GLY A 113 -6.63 -19.17 8.61
C GLY A 113 -6.01 -20.34 9.39
N SER A 114 -4.69 -20.31 9.56
CA SER A 114 -4.04 -21.06 10.62
C SER A 114 -2.86 -20.27 11.16
N GLY A 115 -3.06 -19.69 12.34
CA GLY A 115 -2.02 -19.60 13.37
C GLY A 115 -0.95 -18.53 13.19
N THR A 116 -0.80 -17.75 14.24
CA THR A 116 0.33 -16.90 14.63
C THR A 116 1.70 -17.25 14.02
N SER A 117 2.42 -16.20 13.59
CA SER A 117 3.86 -16.15 13.36
C SER A 117 4.43 -17.02 12.24
N GLY A 118 4.67 -16.38 11.10
CA GLY A 118 5.53 -16.89 10.06
C GLY A 118 5.77 -15.81 9.03
N LEU A 119 6.93 -15.17 9.14
CA LEU A 119 7.50 -14.23 8.19
C LEU A 119 7.56 -14.87 6.78
N CYS A 120 6.45 -14.92 6.04
CA CYS A 120 6.46 -15.33 4.65
C CYS A 120 6.57 -14.08 3.77
N HIS A 121 7.79 -13.55 3.71
CA HIS A 121 8.27 -12.80 2.55
C HIS A 121 8.20 -13.72 1.32
N GLN A 122 7.00 -13.96 0.79
CA GLN A 122 6.88 -14.45 -0.58
C GLN A 122 6.84 -13.23 -1.49
N SER A 123 8.01 -12.59 -1.61
CA SER A 123 8.39 -11.87 -2.82
C SER A 123 8.61 -12.89 -3.92
N THR A 124 7.52 -13.42 -4.47
CA THR A 124 7.56 -14.15 -5.73
C THR A 124 6.33 -13.73 -6.50
N ALA A 125 6.56 -13.18 -7.69
CA ALA A 125 5.55 -12.79 -8.65
C ALA A 125 4.38 -13.79 -8.64
N LEU A 126 3.15 -13.27 -8.61
CA LEU A 126 1.92 -14.06 -8.72
C LEU A 126 2.06 -15.05 -9.88
N SER A 127 2.32 -16.33 -9.58
CA SER A 127 2.49 -17.35 -10.61
C SER A 127 1.13 -17.63 -11.23
N LEU A 128 0.97 -17.22 -12.48
CA LEU A 128 -0.21 -17.45 -13.29
C LEU A 128 -0.35 -18.97 -13.52
N VAL A 129 -1.22 -19.66 -12.78
CA VAL A 129 -1.71 -20.97 -13.22
C VAL A 129 -2.69 -20.71 -14.36
N SER A 130 -2.26 -21.00 -15.57
CA SER A 130 -3.12 -21.10 -16.75
C SER A 130 -3.93 -22.40 -16.64
N PRO A 131 -5.26 -22.41 -16.86
CA PRO A 131 -5.98 -23.64 -17.11
C PRO A 131 -5.50 -24.20 -18.45
N GLN A 132 -4.66 -25.22 -18.43
CA GLN A 132 -4.22 -25.90 -19.64
C GLN A 132 -5.40 -26.66 -20.29
N ASP A 133 -5.62 -26.33 -21.56
CA ASP A 133 -5.99 -27.20 -22.67
C ASP A 133 -6.85 -28.44 -22.35
N LYS A 134 -8.15 -28.33 -22.63
CA LYS A 134 -8.90 -29.46 -23.21
C LYS A 134 -9.13 -29.18 -24.69
N LEU A 135 -8.07 -29.43 -25.45
CA LEU A 135 -8.10 -29.57 -26.90
C LEU A 135 -8.98 -30.77 -27.26
N PHE A 136 -9.78 -30.58 -28.31
CA PHE A 136 -10.61 -31.57 -29.01
C PHE A 136 -9.92 -32.93 -29.20
N THR A 137 -10.71 -34.00 -29.07
CA THR A 137 -10.45 -35.26 -29.78
C THR A 137 -11.77 -35.73 -30.35
N GLU A 138 -11.74 -35.99 -31.65
CA GLU A 138 -12.83 -36.44 -32.52
C GLU A 138 -13.37 -37.84 -32.11
N GLU A 139 -14.67 -38.06 -32.35
CA GLU A 139 -15.19 -39.07 -33.28
C GLU A 139 -16.52 -38.57 -33.87
#